data_AF-A0A096DHN7-F1
#
_entry.id   AF-A0A096DHN7-F1
#
_cell.length_a   1.000
_cell.length_b   1.000
_cell.length_c   1.000
_cell.angle_alpha   90.00
_cell.angle_beta   90.00
_cell.angle_gamma   90.00
#
_symmetry.space_group_name_H-M   'P 1'
#
loop_
_entity.id
_entity.type
_entity.pdbx_description
1 polymer ?
#
loop_
_entity_poly.entity_id
_entity_poly.type
_entity_poly.pdbx_seq_one_letter_code
_entity_poly.pdbx_strand_id
1 'polypeptide(L)'
;MSQTYRLWQNAWRDDPLASVTLELPDDWTVTEYRMPADDHRPLTGEELAARIRNPVGMPSIRELAASGREAVVVFDDLSRGTPAGMLVRLVIEELLAGGRGPGTYPAALRPGEPRPAHQGRLRAEAGRGAGGAVSYLQPQSL
;
A
#
# COMPACT_ATOMS: atom_id res chain seq x y z
N MET A 1 -6.72 -26.23 -33.78
CA MET A 1 -7.41 -25.28 -32.88
C MET A 1 -6.37 -24.72 -31.91
N SER A 2 -6.66 -23.68 -31.13
CA SER A 2 -5.71 -23.15 -30.14
C SER A 2 -6.28 -23.34 -28.74
N GLN A 3 -5.39 -23.47 -27.76
CA GLN A 3 -5.72 -23.49 -26.34
C GLN A 3 -5.35 -22.13 -25.72
N THR A 4 -6.26 -21.58 -24.91
CA THR A 4 -6.15 -20.21 -24.39
C THR A 4 -5.91 -20.21 -22.89
N TYR A 5 -4.88 -19.50 -22.43
CA TYR A 5 -4.53 -19.34 -21.02
C TYR A 5 -4.47 -17.86 -20.64
N ARG A 6 -4.96 -17.52 -19.45
CA ARG A 6 -4.87 -16.15 -18.91
C ARG A 6 -3.92 -16.14 -17.73
N LEU A 7 -2.79 -15.46 -17.87
CA LEU A 7 -1.78 -15.35 -16.83
C LEU A 7 -1.70 -13.91 -16.32
N TRP A 8 -1.70 -13.74 -15.00
CA TRP A 8 -1.47 -12.44 -14.38
C TRP A 8 -0.03 -11.98 -14.64
N GLN A 9 0.15 -10.71 -15.02
CA GLN A 9 1.44 -10.08 -15.26
C GLN A 9 1.41 -8.64 -14.73
N ASN A 10 2.57 -8.00 -14.53
CA ASN A 10 2.64 -6.56 -14.21
C ASN A 10 1.78 -6.08 -13.02
N ALA A 11 1.57 -6.92 -12.01
CA ALA A 11 0.82 -6.55 -10.80
C ALA A 11 1.39 -5.31 -10.07
N TRP A 12 2.64 -4.94 -10.34
CA TRP A 12 3.29 -3.72 -9.85
C TRP A 12 2.76 -2.41 -10.45
N ARG A 13 1.99 -2.45 -11.53
CA ARG A 13 1.51 -1.27 -12.25
C ARG A 13 0.19 -0.70 -11.71
N ASP A 14 -0.40 -1.31 -10.67
CA ASP A 14 -1.74 -0.98 -10.19
C ASP A 14 -2.79 -1.03 -11.32
N ASP A 15 -2.64 -2.01 -12.21
CA ASP A 15 -3.55 -2.26 -13.33
C ASP A 15 -4.44 -3.49 -13.01
N PRO A 16 -5.75 -3.29 -12.79
CA PRO A 16 -6.67 -4.37 -12.44
C PRO A 16 -6.92 -5.37 -13.59
N LEU A 17 -6.44 -5.07 -14.80
CA LEU A 17 -6.53 -5.91 -15.98
C LEU A 17 -5.17 -6.46 -16.42
N ALA A 18 -4.14 -6.35 -15.57
CA ALA A 18 -2.77 -6.78 -15.86
C ALA A 18 -2.67 -8.30 -15.98
N SER A 19 -3.18 -8.82 -17.08
CA SER A 19 -3.18 -10.21 -17.46
C SER A 19 -2.84 -10.28 -18.94
N VAL A 20 -2.05 -11.27 -19.30
CA VAL A 20 -1.81 -11.62 -20.70
C VAL A 20 -2.65 -12.83 -21.05
N THR A 21 -3.27 -12.78 -22.23
CA THR A 21 -3.89 -13.94 -22.85
C THR A 21 -2.86 -14.60 -23.76
N LEU A 22 -2.54 -15.86 -23.48
CA LEU A 22 -1.68 -16.70 -24.30
C LEU A 22 -2.55 -17.63 -25.14
N GLU A 23 -2.37 -17.60 -26.45
CA GLU A 23 -2.89 -18.62 -27.35
C GLU A 23 -1.76 -19.57 -27.71
N LEU A 24 -1.91 -20.84 -27.34
CA LEU A 24 -0.92 -21.88 -27.59
C LEU A 24 -1.50 -22.91 -28.58
N PRO A 25 -0.65 -23.61 -29.34
CA PRO A 25 -1.09 -24.69 -30.21
C PRO A 25 -1.81 -25.81 -29.44
N ASP A 26 -2.82 -26.44 -30.06
CA ASP A 26 -3.58 -27.53 -29.44
C ASP A 26 -2.83 -28.88 -29.39
N ASP A 27 -1.73 -29.01 -30.14
CA ASP A 27 -0.84 -30.17 -30.09
C ASP A 27 0.16 -30.12 -28.92
N TRP A 28 0.20 -29.03 -28.16
CA TRP A 28 1.08 -28.88 -27.00
C TRP A 28 0.49 -29.48 -25.74
N THR A 29 1.27 -30.32 -25.04
CA THR A 29 0.95 -30.71 -23.66
C THR A 29 1.36 -29.59 -22.71
N VAL A 30 0.40 -28.86 -22.16
CA VAL A 30 0.64 -27.74 -21.22
C VAL A 30 0.19 -28.11 -19.82
N THR A 31 1.00 -27.74 -18.82
CA THR A 31 0.67 -27.86 -17.39
C THR A 31 0.70 -26.48 -16.75
N GLU A 32 -0.43 -26.06 -16.18
CA GLU A 32 -0.55 -24.80 -15.45
C GLU A 32 -0.33 -25.04 -13.94
N TYR A 33 0.60 -24.31 -13.35
CA TYR A 33 0.86 -24.36 -11.91
C TYR A 33 0.25 -23.13 -11.24
N ARG A 34 -0.94 -23.32 -10.64
CA ARG A 34 -1.67 -22.27 -9.93
C ARG A 34 -1.50 -22.39 -8.42
N MET A 35 -1.64 -21.27 -7.72
CA MET A 35 -1.76 -21.24 -6.27
C MET A 35 -3.22 -21.10 -5.87
N PRO A 36 -3.64 -21.61 -4.69
CA PRO A 36 -5.03 -21.46 -4.23
C PRO A 36 -5.53 -20.01 -4.27
N ALA A 37 -4.63 -19.04 -4.00
CA ALA A 37 -4.91 -17.61 -4.05
C ALA A 37 -5.38 -17.10 -5.42
N ASP A 38 -5.03 -17.77 -6.52
CA ASP A 38 -5.37 -17.34 -7.89
C ASP A 38 -6.87 -17.41 -8.18
N ASP A 39 -7.63 -18.18 -7.38
CA ASP A 39 -9.07 -18.32 -7.50
C ASP A 39 -9.85 -17.41 -6.53
N HIS A 40 -9.13 -16.63 -5.71
CA HIS A 40 -9.78 -15.66 -4.82
C HIS A 40 -10.04 -14.35 -5.55
N ARG A 41 -11.22 -13.78 -5.33
CA ARG A 41 -11.50 -12.39 -5.72
C ARG A 41 -10.74 -11.42 -4.82
N PRO A 42 -10.39 -10.22 -5.33
CA PRO A 42 -9.96 -9.12 -4.47
C PRO A 42 -11.01 -8.79 -3.41
N LEU A 43 -10.54 -8.40 -2.22
CA LEU A 43 -11.40 -7.82 -1.19
C LEU A 43 -11.96 -6.48 -1.67
N THR A 44 -13.21 -6.19 -1.33
CA THR A 44 -13.75 -4.84 -1.54
C THR A 44 -13.13 -3.85 -0.55
N GLY A 45 -13.25 -2.55 -0.84
CA GLY A 45 -12.82 -1.51 0.09
C GLY A 45 -13.50 -1.61 1.46
N GLU A 46 -14.78 -2.01 1.49
CA GLU A 46 -15.53 -2.21 2.73
C GLU A 46 -15.03 -3.43 3.52
N GLU A 47 -14.72 -4.52 2.83
CA GLU A 47 -14.15 -5.72 3.46
C GLU A 47 -12.76 -5.46 4.03
N LEU A 48 -11.92 -4.72 3.29
CA LEU A 48 -10.62 -4.25 3.78
C LEU A 48 -10.78 -3.38 5.04
N ALA A 49 -11.67 -2.38 4.99
CA ALA A 49 -11.93 -1.51 6.13
C ALA A 49 -12.42 -2.30 7.36
N ALA A 50 -13.33 -3.25 7.15
CA ALA A 50 -13.83 -4.12 8.22
C ALA A 50 -12.71 -4.95 8.86
N ARG A 51 -11.77 -5.47 8.06
CA ARG A 51 -10.61 -6.23 8.57
C ARG A 51 -9.62 -5.35 9.32
N ILE A 52 -9.35 -4.13 8.84
CA ILE A 52 -8.46 -3.18 9.52
C ILE A 52 -9.04 -2.75 10.87
N ARG A 53 -10.35 -2.52 10.95
CA ARG A 53 -11.04 -2.10 12.19
C ARG A 53 -11.16 -3.21 13.23
N ASN A 54 -11.13 -4.48 12.81
CA ASN A 54 -11.32 -5.64 13.67
C ASN A 54 -10.09 -6.56 13.59
N PRO A 55 -8.93 -6.15 14.15
CA PRO A 55 -7.74 -6.98 14.12
C PRO A 55 -7.91 -8.24 14.98
N VAL A 56 -7.17 -9.28 14.62
CA VAL A 56 -7.22 -10.56 15.33
C VAL A 56 -6.18 -10.57 16.44
N GLY A 57 -6.61 -10.77 17.69
CA GLY A 57 -5.70 -11.02 18.81
C GLY A 57 -4.93 -9.80 19.33
N MET A 58 -5.32 -8.57 18.96
CA MET A 58 -4.70 -7.34 19.44
C MET A 58 -5.72 -6.19 19.50
N PRO A 59 -5.43 -5.09 20.23
CA PRO A 59 -6.24 -3.88 20.17
C PRO A 59 -6.25 -3.26 18.77
N SER A 60 -7.31 -2.53 18.45
CA SER A 60 -7.44 -1.76 17.21
C SER A 60 -6.40 -0.67 17.11
N ILE A 61 -6.10 -0.26 15.86
CA ILE A 61 -5.23 0.90 15.59
C ILE A 61 -5.77 2.14 16.31
N ARG A 62 -7.10 2.30 16.35
CA ARG A 62 -7.78 3.40 17.04
C ARG A 62 -7.51 3.43 18.55
N GLU A 63 -7.60 2.28 19.22
CA GLU A 63 -7.32 2.16 20.65
C GLU A 63 -5.85 2.42 20.97
N LEU A 64 -4.94 1.89 20.13
CA LEU A 64 -3.51 2.14 20.25
C LEU A 64 -3.18 3.62 20.01
N ALA A 65 -3.83 4.24 19.03
CA ALA A 65 -3.70 5.66 18.73
C ALA A 65 -4.15 6.52 19.92
N ALA A 66 -5.27 6.20 20.60
CA ALA A 66 -5.74 6.98 21.74
C ALA A 66 -4.70 7.10 22.88
N SER A 67 -3.85 6.10 23.07
CA SER A 67 -2.85 6.05 24.16
C SER A 67 -1.41 6.39 23.72
N GLY A 68 -1.01 6.10 22.48
CA GLY A 68 0.37 6.24 22.01
C GLY A 68 0.72 7.64 21.49
N ARG A 69 1.91 8.18 21.74
CA ARG A 69 2.24 9.59 21.38
C ARG A 69 2.56 9.85 19.91
N GLU A 70 3.11 8.86 19.21
CA GLU A 70 3.58 8.96 17.83
C GLU A 70 3.33 7.64 17.11
N ALA A 71 3.08 7.70 15.80
CA ALA A 71 2.86 6.53 14.95
C ALA A 71 3.76 6.59 13.73
N VAL A 72 4.30 5.43 13.34
CA VAL A 72 5.08 5.25 12.11
C VAL A 72 4.38 4.20 11.27
N VAL A 73 4.06 4.54 10.02
CA VAL A 73 3.47 3.60 9.05
C VAL A 73 4.57 3.19 8.08
N VAL A 74 4.86 1.89 8.04
CA VAL A 74 5.82 1.29 7.11
C VAL A 74 5.03 0.53 6.05
N PHE A 75 5.37 0.74 4.78
CA PHE A 75 4.79 0.06 3.65
C PHE A 75 5.88 -0.29 2.63
N ASP A 76 5.57 -1.24 1.75
CA ASP A 76 6.50 -1.73 0.74
C ASP A 76 6.92 -0.65 -0.27
N ASP A 77 8.08 -0.84 -0.90
CA ASP A 77 8.47 -0.03 -2.04
C ASP A 77 7.69 -0.39 -3.33
N LEU A 78 7.89 0.40 -4.38
CA LEU A 78 7.19 0.25 -5.66
C LEU A 78 7.46 -1.08 -6.37
N SER A 79 8.51 -1.82 -5.99
CA SER A 79 8.87 -3.08 -6.66
C SER A 79 8.02 -4.28 -6.22
N ARG A 80 7.24 -4.14 -5.15
CA ARG A 80 6.52 -5.27 -4.52
C ARG A 80 5.12 -5.54 -5.04
N GLY A 81 4.56 -4.66 -5.85
CA GLY A 81 3.19 -4.79 -6.39
C GLY A 81 2.09 -4.92 -5.35
N THR A 82 2.39 -4.61 -4.08
CA THR A 82 1.40 -4.46 -3.02
C THR A 82 0.59 -3.19 -3.30
N PRO A 83 -0.75 -3.26 -3.44
CA PRO A 83 -1.60 -2.09 -3.64
C PRO A 83 -1.78 -1.31 -2.33
N ALA A 84 -0.67 -0.72 -1.84
CA ALA A 84 -0.59 -0.15 -0.50
C ALA A 84 -1.46 1.10 -0.31
N GLY A 85 -1.83 1.80 -1.37
CA GLY A 85 -2.56 3.08 -1.29
C GLY A 85 -3.85 3.01 -0.48
N MET A 86 -4.68 1.99 -0.74
CA MET A 86 -5.94 1.80 0.00
C MET A 86 -5.71 1.40 1.46
N LEU A 87 -4.73 0.53 1.71
CA LEU A 87 -4.38 0.09 3.07
C LEU A 87 -3.86 1.25 3.91
N VAL A 88 -2.93 2.05 3.37
CA VAL A 88 -2.36 3.22 4.04
C VAL A 88 -3.46 4.23 4.36
N ARG A 89 -4.38 4.49 3.42
CA ARG A 89 -5.53 5.37 3.67
C ARG A 89 -6.36 4.90 4.86
N LEU A 90 -6.74 3.62 4.89
CA LEU A 90 -7.55 3.06 5.98
C LEU A 90 -6.83 3.11 7.34
N VAL A 91 -5.52 2.85 7.35
CA VAL A 91 -4.70 2.97 8.57
C VAL A 91 -4.66 4.42 9.07
N ILE A 92 -4.48 5.39 8.17
CA ILE A 92 -4.50 6.82 8.54
C ILE A 92 -5.86 7.22 9.11
N GLU A 93 -6.97 6.76 8.52
CA GLU A 93 -8.33 7.03 9.04
C GLU A 93 -8.49 6.53 10.48
N GLU A 94 -7.99 5.34 10.82
CA GLU A 94 -8.04 4.81 12.19
C GLU A 94 -7.15 5.59 13.16
N LEU A 95 -5.96 6.01 12.73
CA LEU A 95 -5.08 6.87 13.53
C LEU A 95 -5.75 8.21 13.86
N LEU A 96 -6.35 8.86 12.85
CA LEU A 96 -7.11 10.10 13.02
C LEU A 96 -8.30 9.90 13.96
N ALA A 97 -9.05 8.81 13.79
CA ALA A 97 -10.21 8.47 14.61
C ALA A 97 -9.84 8.16 16.07
N GLY A 98 -8.59 7.78 16.33
CA GLY A 98 -8.01 7.63 17.67
C GLY A 98 -7.39 8.92 18.23
N GLY A 99 -7.57 10.06 17.56
CA GLY A 99 -7.07 11.36 18.02
C GLY A 99 -5.64 11.69 17.60
N ARG A 100 -5.04 10.92 16.67
CA ARG A 100 -3.71 11.22 16.11
C ARG A 100 -3.85 11.91 14.77
N GLY A 101 -3.98 13.23 14.82
CA GLY A 101 -3.89 14.13 13.67
C GLY A 101 -2.53 14.04 12.96
N PRO A 102 -2.42 14.49 11.70
CA PRO A 102 -1.11 14.75 11.14
C PRO A 102 -0.45 15.80 12.04
N GLY A 103 0.75 15.51 12.54
CA GLY A 103 1.47 16.46 13.38
C GLY A 103 1.44 17.83 12.71
N THR A 104 0.99 18.86 13.43
CA THR A 104 0.91 20.22 12.90
C THR A 104 2.29 20.60 12.38
N TYR A 105 2.46 20.68 11.06
CA TYR A 105 3.63 21.33 10.49
C TYR A 105 3.45 22.83 10.77
N PRO A 106 4.35 23.51 11.51
CA PRO A 106 4.32 24.96 11.57
C PRO A 106 4.45 25.50 10.13
N ALA A 107 3.67 26.53 9.81
CA ALA A 107 3.47 27.12 8.47
C ALA A 107 4.75 27.68 7.77
N ALA A 108 5.95 27.33 8.24
CA ALA A 108 7.22 27.90 7.84
C ALA A 108 8.06 27.01 6.88
N LEU A 109 7.68 25.75 6.62
CA LEU A 109 8.48 24.87 5.76
C LEU A 109 8.09 25.00 4.28
N ARG A 110 8.67 26.01 3.62
CA ARG A 110 8.76 26.07 2.15
C ARG A 110 9.91 25.20 1.65
N PRO A 111 9.83 24.60 0.45
CA PRO A 111 10.94 23.83 -0.12
C PRO A 111 12.10 24.76 -0.50
N GLY A 112 13.30 24.56 0.08
CA GLY A 112 14.52 25.23 -0.39
C GLY A 112 15.62 25.53 0.62
N GLU A 113 15.37 25.52 1.94
CA GLU A 113 16.41 25.90 2.92
C GLU A 113 17.19 24.71 3.50
N PRO A 114 18.55 24.79 3.59
CA PRO A 114 19.35 23.75 4.24
C PRO A 114 19.18 23.80 5.76
N ARG A 115 18.96 22.63 6.38
CA ARG A 115 18.82 22.49 7.85
C ARG A 115 20.18 22.48 8.57
N PRO A 116 20.29 23.06 9.79
CA PRO A 116 21.31 22.69 10.76
C PRO A 116 20.99 21.34 11.40
N ALA A 117 22.03 20.57 11.72
CA ALA A 117 21.91 19.21 12.22
C ALA A 117 21.53 19.18 13.72
N HIS A 118 20.26 18.94 14.06
CA HIS A 118 19.85 18.18 15.26
C HIS A 118 18.38 17.72 15.20
N GLN A 119 18.13 16.53 15.77
CA GLN A 119 16.88 15.97 16.33
C GLN A 119 15.63 15.73 15.46
N GLY A 120 15.04 14.54 15.65
CA GLY A 120 13.71 14.13 15.19
C GLY A 120 13.61 13.70 13.72
N ARG A 121 14.06 12.49 13.37
CA ARG A 121 13.90 11.95 12.01
C ARG A 121 12.65 11.07 11.90
N LEU A 122 11.64 11.57 11.19
CA LEU A 122 10.85 10.75 10.28
C LEU A 122 11.82 10.18 9.22
N ARG A 123 12.04 8.88 9.23
CA ARG A 123 12.74 8.13 8.17
C ARG A 123 11.77 7.12 7.59
N ALA A 124 11.30 7.38 6.37
CA ALA A 124 11.01 6.32 5.43
C ALA A 124 12.36 5.96 4.77
N GLU A 125 12.86 4.75 4.99
CA GLU A 125 13.95 4.18 4.18
C GLU A 125 13.32 3.23 3.16
N ALA A 126 13.16 3.70 1.92
CA ALA A 126 13.10 2.81 0.77
C ALA A 126 14.54 2.44 0.38
N GLY A 127 14.79 1.16 0.11
CA GLY A 127 16.10 0.64 -0.26
C GLY A 127 16.68 1.33 -1.50
N ARG A 128 17.70 2.17 -1.25
CA ARG A 128 18.78 2.66 -2.12
C ARG A 128 18.45 3.00 -3.59
N GLY A 129 18.16 4.28 -3.80
CA GLY A 129 18.37 4.99 -5.07
C GLY A 129 18.29 6.49 -4.80
N ALA A 130 19.30 7.24 -5.21
CA ALA A 130 19.49 8.64 -4.84
C ALA A 130 18.28 9.56 -5.18
N GLY A 131 17.97 10.48 -4.25
CA GLY A 131 17.30 11.74 -4.56
C GLY A 131 15.83 11.84 -4.15
N GLY A 132 15.53 12.83 -3.30
CA GLY A 132 14.18 13.39 -3.16
C GLY A 132 13.37 12.86 -1.97
N ALA A 133 12.96 13.78 -1.10
CA ALA A 133 11.97 13.50 -0.06
C ALA A 133 10.61 13.20 -0.71
N VAL A 134 10.00 12.07 -0.35
CA VAL A 134 8.62 11.76 -0.74
C VAL A 134 7.70 12.21 0.40
N SER A 135 7.05 13.35 0.21
CA SER A 135 5.78 13.66 0.87
C SER A 135 4.67 13.08 0.01
N TYR A 136 3.75 12.30 0.59
CA TYR A 136 2.43 12.11 -0.04
C TYR A 136 1.32 12.35 0.99
N LEU A 137 0.84 13.58 0.98
CA LEU A 137 -0.55 13.91 1.30
C LEU A 137 -1.10 14.52 0.00
N GLN A 138 -1.77 13.72 -0.82
CA GLN A 138 -2.77 14.24 -1.75
C GLN A 138 -3.98 13.30 -1.78
N PRO A 139 -5.10 13.71 -1.15
CA PRO A 139 -6.42 13.21 -1.47
C PRO A 139 -6.96 14.00 -2.67
N GLN A 140 -7.16 13.36 -3.83
CA GLN A 140 -8.01 13.82 -4.93
C GLN A 140 -8.60 12.56 -5.59
N SER A 141 -9.90 12.38 -5.83
CA SER A 141 -11.01 13.33 -5.97
C SER A 141 -12.33 12.71 -5.47
N LEU A 142 -13.24 13.58 -5.04
CA LEU A 142 -14.69 13.35 -5.08
C LEU A 142 -15.17 13.17 -6.53
#